data_AF-A0A7G8EEA6-F1
#
_entry.id   AF-A0A7G8EEA6-F1
#
_cell.length_a   1.000
_cell.length_b   1.000
_cell.length_c   1.000
_cell.angle_alpha   90.00
_cell.angle_beta   90.00
_cell.angle_gamma   90.00
#
_symmetry.space_group_name_H-M   'P 1'
#
loop_
_entity.id
_entity.type
_entity.pdbx_description
1 polymer ?
#
loop_
_entity_poly.entity_id
_entity_poly.type
_entity_poly.pdbx_seq_one_letter_code
_entity_poly.pdbx_strand_id
1 'polypeptide(L)'
;MKVPAPLLLTILTSVLAVALWDGLTSRSPMQDPTASETLLQTLLDGTDGEKPLSESIPAEPSRTEVSSQNAVAVPEIPAAGPSPDPDLRVALLSQSPPRSISLQQGARCRRSNGEVISRTTLMDLLAHQKQGLISCGGARGRVLVNDRAYEGTIHLLNRGQGWTAINQINLERYVASVVGAEMPSHWNSEALKAQAVAARSYALVHVIRPATDDWNLGDTTRWQAYAGLMSNTASTRNAASATKGIVLSFQGGLVETLYAATQEISAEAHGHLGASMSQHGAQKLAEKGLPFNEILGSYYVGASLARIRTDGE
;
A
#
# COMPACT_ATOMS: atom_id res chain seq x y z
N MET A 1 -44.99 33.89 -6.08
CA MET A 1 -45.21 33.29 -7.41
C MET A 1 -44.34 34.00 -8.44
N LYS A 2 -43.33 33.29 -8.95
CA LYS A 2 -42.72 33.38 -10.30
C LYS A 2 -41.33 32.74 -10.22
N VAL A 3 -41.26 31.50 -10.69
CA VAL A 3 -40.02 30.82 -11.05
C VAL A 3 -39.64 31.29 -12.47
N PRO A 4 -38.38 31.59 -12.77
CA PRO A 4 -37.89 31.52 -14.14
C PRO A 4 -37.05 30.24 -14.38
N ALA A 5 -37.23 29.73 -15.60
CA ALA A 5 -36.79 28.46 -16.17
C ALA A 5 -35.25 28.34 -16.36
N PRO A 6 -34.72 27.12 -16.60
CA PRO A 6 -33.28 26.88 -16.75
C PRO A 6 -32.79 27.14 -18.19
N LEU A 7 -31.57 27.65 -18.32
CA LEU A 7 -30.86 27.75 -19.61
C LEU A 7 -30.09 26.45 -19.89
N LEU A 8 -30.39 25.82 -21.02
CA LEU A 8 -29.57 24.78 -21.64
C LEU A 8 -28.24 25.38 -22.12
N LEU A 9 -27.12 24.67 -21.88
CA LEU A 9 -25.85 24.93 -22.55
C LEU A 9 -25.48 23.73 -23.43
N THR A 10 -25.39 24.01 -24.72
CA THR A 10 -25.06 23.11 -25.83
C THR A 10 -23.59 22.73 -25.84
N ILE A 11 -23.31 21.44 -26.05
CA ILE A 11 -21.97 20.90 -26.26
C ILE A 11 -21.65 21.01 -27.77
N LEU A 12 -20.61 21.76 -28.12
CA LEU A 12 -20.03 21.79 -29.45
C LEU A 12 -18.88 20.78 -29.53
N THR A 13 -19.07 19.76 -30.36
CA THR A 13 -18.00 18.87 -30.83
C THR A 13 -17.21 19.55 -31.94
N SER A 14 -15.89 19.41 -31.93
CA SER A 14 -15.05 19.67 -33.10
C SER A 14 -14.00 18.58 -33.23
N VAL A 15 -13.87 18.08 -34.46
CA VAL A 15 -13.04 16.96 -34.91
C VAL A 15 -12.02 17.54 -35.92
N LEU A 16 -10.85 16.88 -35.99
CA LEU A 16 -9.79 16.89 -37.02
C LEU A 16 -8.73 18.00 -36.98
N ALA A 17 -7.47 17.55 -36.82
CA ALA A 17 -6.46 17.68 -37.89
C ALA A 17 -5.34 16.63 -37.70
N VAL A 18 -5.05 15.91 -38.79
CA VAL A 18 -3.93 14.98 -39.00
C VAL A 18 -2.77 15.76 -39.61
N ALA A 19 -1.53 15.49 -39.21
CA ALA A 19 -0.36 15.78 -40.03
C ALA A 19 0.76 14.76 -39.76
N LEU A 20 1.22 14.15 -40.85
CA LEU A 20 2.30 13.18 -40.97
C LEU A 20 3.67 13.89 -40.99
N TRP A 21 4.71 13.26 -40.44
CA TRP A 21 6.08 13.43 -40.92
C TRP A 21 6.90 12.15 -40.69
N ASP A 22 7.40 11.57 -41.78
CA ASP A 22 8.34 10.45 -41.85
C ASP A 22 9.80 10.94 -41.90
N GLY A 23 10.73 10.16 -41.31
CA GLY A 23 12.07 9.95 -41.88
C GLY A 23 13.32 10.05 -40.98
N LEU A 24 13.72 8.90 -40.39
CA LEU A 24 15.07 8.24 -40.32
C LEU A 24 16.33 9.08 -39.96
N THR A 25 17.35 8.66 -39.19
CA THR A 25 17.81 7.37 -38.58
C THR A 25 18.98 7.66 -37.62
N SER A 26 19.11 6.93 -36.51
CA SER A 26 20.31 6.10 -36.22
C SER A 26 19.99 5.08 -35.11
N ARG A 27 20.44 3.84 -35.30
CA ARG A 27 20.05 2.62 -34.59
C ARG A 27 21.31 1.96 -34.01
N SER A 28 21.24 1.42 -32.78
CA SER A 28 21.83 0.13 -32.30
C SER A 28 21.83 0.06 -30.76
N PRO A 29 21.82 -1.13 -30.11
CA PRO A 29 21.10 -2.35 -30.46
C PRO A 29 20.20 -2.89 -29.31
N MET A 30 19.32 -3.81 -29.72
CA MET A 30 18.42 -4.72 -28.98
C MET A 30 18.78 -5.10 -27.53
N GLN A 31 17.77 -4.99 -26.66
CA GLN A 31 17.52 -5.95 -25.57
C GLN A 31 16.20 -6.67 -25.90
N ASP A 32 16.29 -7.99 -25.92
CA ASP A 32 15.36 -8.94 -26.54
C ASP A 32 14.02 -9.05 -25.76
N PRO A 33 12.86 -8.73 -26.35
CA PRO A 33 11.55 -8.83 -25.67
C PRO A 33 11.04 -10.27 -25.53
N THR A 34 11.75 -11.25 -26.09
CA THR A 34 11.31 -12.65 -26.15
C THR A 34 11.38 -13.38 -24.81
N ALA A 35 12.20 -12.94 -23.84
CA ALA A 35 12.36 -13.63 -22.56
C ALA A 35 11.08 -13.61 -21.67
N SER A 36 10.30 -12.52 -21.71
CA SER A 36 9.05 -12.44 -20.94
C SER A 36 7.90 -13.20 -21.59
N GLU A 37 7.86 -13.28 -22.94
CA GLU A 37 6.85 -14.07 -23.64
C GLU A 37 7.10 -15.58 -23.51
N THR A 38 8.37 -16.00 -23.49
CA THR A 38 8.74 -17.41 -23.32
C THR A 38 8.38 -17.91 -21.92
N LEU A 39 8.50 -17.07 -20.88
CA LEU A 39 8.08 -17.42 -19.52
C LEU A 39 6.55 -17.52 -19.37
N LEU A 40 5.79 -16.67 -20.10
CA LEU A 40 4.33 -16.69 -20.10
C LEU A 40 3.75 -17.90 -20.86
N GLN A 41 4.34 -18.29 -21.99
CA GLN A 41 3.87 -19.46 -22.75
C GLN A 41 4.13 -20.78 -22.02
N THR A 42 5.24 -20.89 -21.27
CA THR A 42 5.56 -22.09 -20.50
C THR A 42 4.61 -22.30 -19.29
N LEU A 43 3.93 -21.24 -18.84
CA LEU A 43 2.94 -21.30 -17.75
C LEU A 43 1.51 -21.57 -18.23
N LEU A 44 1.24 -21.47 -19.54
CA LEU A 44 -0.12 -21.54 -20.09
C LEU A 44 -0.42 -22.83 -20.87
N ASP A 45 0.59 -23.58 -21.34
CA ASP A 45 0.39 -24.84 -22.08
C ASP A 45 0.45 -26.09 -21.17
N GLY A 46 -0.38 -26.10 -20.12
CA GLY A 46 -0.80 -27.32 -19.43
C GLY A 46 -2.10 -27.83 -20.03
N THR A 47 -2.00 -28.68 -21.06
CA THR A 47 -3.14 -29.33 -21.72
C THR A 47 -3.82 -30.36 -20.82
N ASP A 48 -5.15 -30.25 -20.72
CA ASP A 48 -6.19 -31.31 -20.71
C ASP A 48 -7.52 -30.53 -20.57
N GLY A 49 -8.57 -30.60 -21.40
CA GLY A 49 -9.10 -31.63 -22.27
C GLY A 49 -10.62 -31.77 -21.97
N GLU A 50 -11.48 -31.01 -22.70
CA GLU A 50 -12.96 -31.17 -22.91
C GLU A 50 -13.90 -31.17 -21.65
N LYS A 51 -15.15 -30.66 -21.59
CA LYS A 51 -16.27 -30.33 -22.51
C LYS A 51 -17.33 -29.47 -21.74
N PRO A 52 -18.40 -28.92 -22.37
CA PRO A 52 -19.22 -27.83 -21.81
C PRO A 52 -20.35 -28.30 -20.87
N LEU A 53 -20.66 -27.50 -19.85
CA LEU A 53 -21.80 -27.71 -18.95
C LEU A 53 -23.07 -27.05 -19.53
N SER A 54 -24.03 -27.90 -19.90
CA SER A 54 -25.42 -27.54 -20.17
C SER A 54 -26.27 -27.61 -18.90
N GLU A 55 -27.30 -26.76 -18.85
CA GLU A 55 -28.32 -26.60 -17.80
C GLU A 55 -28.93 -27.90 -17.26
N SER A 56 -29.10 -27.98 -15.94
CA SER A 56 -30.39 -28.26 -15.27
C SER A 56 -30.19 -28.19 -13.75
N ILE A 57 -31.10 -27.48 -13.08
CA ILE A 57 -31.19 -27.44 -11.61
C ILE A 57 -32.06 -28.63 -11.15
N PRO A 58 -31.58 -29.53 -10.28
CA PRO A 58 -32.44 -30.40 -9.51
C PRO A 58 -32.47 -30.00 -8.02
N ALA A 59 -33.61 -30.29 -7.42
CA ALA A 59 -34.06 -29.91 -6.08
C ALA A 59 -33.16 -30.35 -4.90
N GLU A 60 -33.31 -29.63 -3.79
CA GLU A 60 -32.68 -29.88 -2.48
C GLU A 60 -32.79 -31.34 -2.02
N PRO A 61 -31.70 -31.92 -1.49
CA PRO A 61 -31.79 -33.02 -0.56
C PRO A 61 -31.59 -32.55 0.89
N SER A 62 -32.61 -32.89 1.69
CA SER A 62 -32.61 -33.22 3.12
C SER A 62 -31.29 -33.14 3.91
N ARG A 63 -31.36 -32.39 5.02
CA ARG A 63 -30.48 -32.42 6.20
C ARG A 63 -29.85 -33.79 6.43
N THR A 64 -28.57 -33.90 6.12
CA THR A 64 -27.69 -34.96 6.61
C THR A 64 -26.53 -34.26 7.29
N GLU A 65 -26.22 -34.67 8.52
CA GLU A 65 -25.18 -34.11 9.38
C GLU A 65 -23.83 -34.07 8.65
N VAL A 66 -23.32 -32.87 8.35
CA VAL A 66 -21.96 -32.69 7.82
C VAL A 66 -21.00 -32.80 8.99
N SER A 67 -20.41 -33.98 9.09
CA SER A 67 -19.22 -34.30 9.88
C SER A 67 -18.07 -33.34 9.56
N SER A 68 -17.37 -32.95 10.62
CA SER A 68 -16.23 -32.03 10.69
C SER A 68 -15.04 -32.47 9.85
N GLN A 69 -14.96 -32.09 8.57
CA GLN A 69 -13.76 -32.25 7.74
C GLN A 69 -13.64 -31.11 6.72
N ASN A 70 -13.15 -29.96 7.19
CA ASN A 70 -12.38 -28.97 6.43
C ASN A 70 -11.78 -28.00 7.46
N ALA A 71 -10.85 -28.50 8.27
CA ALA A 71 -10.04 -27.63 9.09
C ALA A 71 -9.16 -26.81 8.15
N VAL A 72 -9.49 -25.53 7.97
CA VAL A 72 -8.63 -24.58 7.26
C VAL A 72 -7.26 -24.65 7.93
N ALA A 73 -6.24 -25.07 7.19
CA ALA A 73 -4.90 -25.25 7.74
C ALA A 73 -4.42 -23.90 8.30
N VAL A 74 -4.13 -23.86 9.59
CA VAL A 74 -3.62 -22.67 10.26
C VAL A 74 -2.24 -22.35 9.69
N PRO A 75 -2.00 -21.14 9.18
CA PRO A 75 -0.68 -20.75 8.71
C PRO A 75 0.37 -20.87 9.82
N GLU A 76 1.44 -21.60 9.56
CA GLU A 76 2.57 -21.72 10.50
C GLU A 76 3.31 -20.39 10.59
N ILE A 77 3.74 -20.01 11.79
CA ILE A 77 4.53 -18.79 12.01
C ILE A 77 5.99 -19.09 11.62
N PRO A 78 6.57 -18.36 10.66
CA PRO A 78 7.97 -18.57 10.27
C PRO A 78 8.91 -18.34 11.45
N ALA A 79 9.91 -19.22 11.58
CA ALA A 79 10.95 -19.12 12.60
C ALA A 79 11.54 -17.71 12.68
N ALA A 80 11.92 -17.31 13.90
CA ALA A 80 12.61 -16.04 14.09
C ALA A 80 13.93 -16.02 13.31
N GLY A 81 14.27 -14.87 12.75
CA GLY A 81 15.48 -14.70 11.94
C GLY A 81 15.65 -13.26 11.48
N PRO A 82 16.80 -12.96 10.85
CA PRO A 82 17.00 -11.66 10.23
C PRO A 82 15.93 -11.41 9.18
N SER A 83 15.57 -10.14 9.01
CA SER A 83 14.67 -9.68 7.95
C SER A 83 15.12 -8.29 7.53
N PRO A 84 15.15 -8.00 6.22
CA PRO A 84 15.39 -6.65 5.75
C PRO A 84 14.30 -5.69 6.25
N ASP A 85 14.65 -4.41 6.33
CA ASP A 85 13.77 -3.30 6.68
C ASP A 85 13.96 -2.18 5.63
N PRO A 86 13.51 -2.42 4.38
CA PRO A 86 13.76 -1.51 3.27
C PRO A 86 13.09 -0.15 3.50
N ASP A 87 13.62 0.87 2.84
CA ASP A 87 12.99 2.19 2.80
C ASP A 87 11.77 2.18 1.87
N LEU A 88 10.73 2.89 2.31
CA LEU A 88 9.49 3.13 1.60
C LEU A 88 9.31 4.63 1.36
N ARG A 89 8.87 5.02 0.17
CA ARG A 89 8.54 6.41 -0.20
C ARG A 89 7.02 6.58 -0.26
N VAL A 90 6.45 7.29 0.70
CA VAL A 90 5.00 7.51 0.82
C VAL A 90 4.64 8.93 0.41
N ALA A 91 3.86 9.10 -0.66
CA ALA A 91 3.33 10.40 -1.01
C ALA A 91 2.26 10.83 -0.01
N LEU A 92 2.46 12.00 0.61
CA LEU A 92 1.55 12.60 1.58
C LEU A 92 0.42 13.35 0.87
N LEU A 93 -0.36 12.63 0.06
CA LEU A 93 -1.45 13.14 -0.76
C LEU A 93 -2.56 13.77 0.11
N SER A 94 -2.81 13.22 1.29
CA SER A 94 -3.73 13.78 2.29
C SER A 94 -3.27 15.13 2.85
N GLN A 95 -1.97 15.44 2.69
CA GLN A 95 -1.34 16.69 3.10
C GLN A 95 -1.03 17.61 1.91
N SER A 96 -1.57 17.32 0.72
CA SER A 96 -1.32 18.13 -0.48
C SER A 96 -2.28 19.32 -0.57
N PRO A 97 -1.82 20.52 -0.93
CA PRO A 97 -0.40 20.90 -1.05
C PRO A 97 0.24 21.11 0.34
N PRO A 98 1.57 20.95 0.48
CA PRO A 98 2.27 21.28 1.71
C PRO A 98 2.27 22.80 1.91
N ARG A 99 1.49 23.29 2.87
CA ARG A 99 1.31 24.72 3.20
C ARG A 99 2.26 25.16 4.31
N SER A 100 2.61 24.26 5.22
CA SER A 100 3.56 24.54 6.29
C SER A 100 4.58 23.42 6.42
N ILE A 101 5.85 23.81 6.58
CA ILE A 101 6.95 22.91 6.91
C ILE A 101 7.63 23.44 8.17
N SER A 102 7.61 22.63 9.23
CA SER A 102 8.31 22.95 10.49
C SER A 102 9.32 21.86 10.82
N LEU A 103 10.49 22.29 11.29
CA LEU A 103 11.61 21.41 11.60
C LEU A 103 11.77 21.33 13.13
N GLN A 104 11.88 20.11 13.64
CA GLN A 104 12.07 19.85 15.06
C GLN A 104 13.27 18.93 15.29
N GLN A 105 13.82 18.94 16.50
CA GLN A 105 14.86 18.01 16.97
C GLN A 105 16.11 17.96 16.06
N GLY A 106 16.52 19.12 15.53
CA GLY A 106 17.71 19.25 14.71
C GLY A 106 17.54 18.83 13.24
N ALA A 107 16.31 18.60 12.77
CA ALA A 107 16.03 18.43 11.35
C ALA A 107 16.47 19.66 10.54
N ARG A 108 16.98 19.42 9.32
CA ARG A 108 17.41 20.46 8.38
C ARG A 108 16.89 20.16 6.99
N CYS A 109 16.55 21.20 6.25
CA CYS A 109 16.23 21.08 4.83
C CYS A 109 17.47 21.34 3.98
N ARG A 110 17.63 20.57 2.92
CA ARG A 110 18.73 20.66 1.96
C ARG A 110 18.19 20.62 0.54
N ARG A 111 18.84 21.35 -0.37
CA ARG A 111 18.65 21.17 -1.82
C ARG A 111 19.31 19.87 -2.28
N SER A 112 19.05 19.48 -3.53
CA SER A 112 19.68 18.32 -4.18
C SER A 112 21.21 18.38 -4.22
N ASN A 113 21.81 19.57 -4.24
CA ASN A 113 23.26 19.79 -4.17
C ASN A 113 23.84 19.70 -2.75
N GLY A 114 23.02 19.43 -1.72
CA GLY A 114 23.42 19.31 -0.32
C GLY A 114 23.43 20.61 0.49
N GLU A 115 23.20 21.77 -0.15
CA GLU A 115 23.12 23.09 0.47
C GLU A 115 21.97 23.14 1.49
N VAL A 116 22.28 23.54 2.73
CA VAL A 116 21.27 23.71 3.78
C VAL A 116 20.50 25.00 3.55
N ILE A 117 19.17 24.92 3.53
CA ILE A 117 18.30 26.08 3.31
C ILE A 117 17.67 26.57 4.62
N SER A 118 17.56 27.90 4.74
CA SER A 118 16.84 28.53 5.84
C SER A 118 15.33 28.31 5.72
N ARG A 119 14.59 28.48 6.82
CA ARG A 119 13.11 28.40 6.80
C ARG A 119 12.50 29.44 5.85
N THR A 120 13.01 30.67 5.84
CA THR A 120 12.51 31.74 4.98
C THR A 120 12.72 31.39 3.51
N THR A 121 13.92 30.90 3.16
CA THR A 121 14.23 30.43 1.81
C THR A 121 13.35 29.25 1.40
N LEU A 122 13.11 28.29 2.29
CA LEU A 122 12.22 27.17 2.02
C LEU A 122 10.81 27.65 1.66
N MET A 123 10.21 28.53 2.47
CA MET A 123 8.85 29.00 2.21
C MET A 123 8.76 29.82 0.92
N ASP A 124 9.79 30.61 0.60
CA ASP A 124 9.88 31.32 -0.67
C ASP A 124 9.93 30.37 -1.88
N LEU A 125 10.73 29.29 -1.79
CA LEU A 125 10.79 28.27 -2.83
C LEU A 125 9.43 27.57 -3.02
N LEU A 126 8.76 27.21 -1.93
CA LEU A 126 7.45 26.56 -1.99
C LEU A 126 6.37 27.47 -2.61
N ALA A 127 6.45 28.79 -2.37
CA ALA A 127 5.49 29.75 -2.89
C ALA A 127 5.71 30.08 -4.39
N HIS A 128 6.97 30.17 -4.84
CA HIS A 128 7.28 30.75 -6.15
C HIS A 128 7.86 29.76 -7.16
N GLN A 129 8.53 28.68 -6.72
CA GLN A 129 9.14 27.75 -7.67
C GLN A 129 8.15 26.70 -8.17
N LYS A 130 8.19 26.48 -9.48
CA LYS A 130 7.37 25.48 -10.17
C LYS A 130 8.06 24.12 -10.32
N GLN A 131 9.36 24.03 -10.02
CA GLN A 131 10.11 22.78 -10.09
C GLN A 131 11.20 22.76 -9.01
N GLY A 132 11.46 21.60 -8.44
CA GLY A 132 12.54 21.44 -7.47
C GLY A 132 12.41 20.20 -6.60
N LEU A 133 13.52 19.85 -5.95
CA LEU A 133 13.59 18.80 -4.94
C LEU A 133 14.30 19.35 -3.70
N ILE A 134 13.64 19.25 -2.56
CA ILE A 134 14.16 19.65 -1.26
C ILE A 134 13.99 18.48 -0.30
N SER A 135 15.05 18.11 0.39
CA SER A 135 15.04 17.01 1.37
C SER A 135 15.18 17.57 2.78
N CYS A 136 14.18 17.32 3.62
CA CYS A 136 14.14 17.77 5.00
C CYS A 136 14.19 16.55 5.93
N GLY A 137 15.16 16.51 6.85
CA GLY A 137 15.31 15.38 7.76
C GLY A 137 16.55 15.48 8.65
N GLY A 138 16.87 14.39 9.31
CA GLY A 138 18.06 14.23 10.16
C GLY A 138 17.95 12.99 11.04
N ALA A 139 19.07 12.48 11.56
CA ALA A 139 19.13 11.19 12.26
C ALA A 139 18.11 11.05 13.42
N ARG A 140 17.77 12.16 14.09
CA ARG A 140 16.71 12.24 15.12
C ARG A 140 15.73 13.38 14.85
N GLY A 141 15.81 13.98 13.66
CA GLY A 141 14.99 15.11 13.30
C GLY A 141 13.56 14.69 13.01
N ARG A 142 12.61 15.58 13.31
CA ARG A 142 11.21 15.42 12.88
C ARG A 142 10.86 16.55 11.94
N VAL A 143 10.08 16.24 10.92
CA VAL A 143 9.54 17.22 10.00
C VAL A 143 8.03 17.21 10.12
N LEU A 144 7.45 18.38 10.33
CA LEU A 144 6.01 18.57 10.35
C LEU A 144 5.59 19.08 8.98
N VAL A 145 4.66 18.38 8.34
CA VAL A 145 3.99 18.81 7.11
C VAL A 145 2.55 19.07 7.45
N ASN A 146 2.08 20.32 7.29
CA ASN A 146 0.72 20.73 7.70
C ASN A 146 0.41 20.30 9.14
N ASP A 147 1.34 20.59 10.05
CA ASP A 147 1.28 20.30 11.49
C ASP A 147 1.31 18.81 11.90
N ARG A 148 1.30 17.88 10.93
CA ARG A 148 1.50 16.46 11.19
C ARG A 148 2.99 16.11 11.20
N ALA A 149 3.46 15.50 12.29
CA ALA A 149 4.86 15.13 12.46
C ALA A 149 5.19 13.77 11.82
N TYR A 150 6.35 13.73 11.15
CA TYR A 150 6.88 12.55 10.48
C TYR A 150 8.32 12.26 10.91
N GLU A 151 8.67 10.97 10.90
CA GLU A 151 10.05 10.49 11.02
C GLU A 151 10.66 10.23 9.64
N GLY A 152 11.97 10.03 9.60
CA GLY A 152 12.71 9.80 8.37
C GLY A 152 12.98 11.10 7.64
N THR A 153 12.92 11.05 6.31
CA THR A 153 13.18 12.21 5.44
C THR A 153 11.92 12.57 4.68
N ILE A 154 11.57 13.86 4.67
CA ILE A 154 10.52 14.42 3.81
C ILE A 154 11.18 15.02 2.58
N HIS A 155 10.85 14.50 1.42
CA HIS A 155 11.18 15.08 0.12
C HIS A 155 10.01 15.95 -0.35
N LEU A 156 10.24 17.23 -0.53
CA LEU A 156 9.32 18.14 -1.19
C LEU A 156 9.72 18.15 -2.67
N LEU A 157 8.83 17.65 -3.52
CA LEU A 157 9.06 17.50 -4.94
C LEU A 157 8.03 18.30 -5.73
N ASN A 158 8.50 19.05 -6.72
CA ASN A 158 7.64 19.69 -7.71
C ASN A 158 8.19 19.43 -9.10
N ARG A 159 7.36 18.86 -9.99
CA ARG A 159 7.67 18.56 -11.39
C ARG A 159 6.91 19.48 -12.37
N GLY A 160 6.39 20.62 -11.90
CA GLY A 160 5.58 21.55 -12.68
C GLY A 160 4.08 21.52 -12.35
N GLN A 161 3.63 20.52 -11.59
CA GLN A 161 2.22 20.32 -11.24
C GLN A 161 1.87 20.73 -9.79
N GLY A 162 2.84 21.27 -9.06
CA GLY A 162 2.69 21.64 -7.65
C GLY A 162 3.57 20.79 -6.74
N TRP A 163 3.76 21.28 -5.51
CA TRP A 163 4.58 20.61 -4.51
C TRP A 163 3.84 19.41 -3.93
N THR A 164 4.51 18.26 -3.92
CA THR A 164 4.09 17.05 -3.23
C THR A 164 5.13 16.72 -2.16
N ALA A 165 4.68 16.45 -0.93
CA ALA A 165 5.55 15.94 0.11
C ALA A 165 5.57 14.40 0.05
N ILE A 166 6.77 13.82 0.09
CA ILE A 166 7.00 12.37 0.04
C ILE A 166 7.83 12.00 1.26
N ASN A 167 7.32 11.12 2.11
CA ASN A 167 8.05 10.61 3.26
C ASN A 167 8.85 9.36 2.89
N GLN A 168 10.17 9.44 2.93
CA GLN A 168 11.06 8.29 2.92
C GLN A 168 11.28 7.79 4.36
N ILE A 169 10.91 6.53 4.64
CA ILE A 169 10.90 5.94 5.97
C ILE A 169 11.13 4.42 5.92
N ASN A 170 11.72 3.83 6.96
CA ASN A 170 11.85 2.36 7.07
C ASN A 170 10.48 1.67 7.17
N LEU A 171 10.36 0.52 6.54
CA LEU A 171 9.13 -0.29 6.45
C LEU A 171 8.50 -0.54 7.82
N GLU A 172 9.26 -0.98 8.82
CA GLU A 172 8.67 -1.33 10.13
C GLU A 172 8.11 -0.10 10.87
N ARG A 173 8.70 1.09 10.67
CA ARG A 173 8.17 2.34 11.22
C ARG A 173 6.92 2.81 10.49
N TYR A 174 6.88 2.60 9.16
CA TYR A 174 5.68 2.81 8.36
C TYR A 174 4.54 1.90 8.85
N VAL A 175 4.80 0.60 8.98
CA VAL A 175 3.81 -0.39 9.43
C VAL A 175 3.24 0.00 10.79
N ALA A 176 4.08 0.37 11.76
CA ALA A 176 3.60 0.82 13.08
C ALA A 176 2.65 2.03 12.99
N SER A 177 2.93 2.99 12.10
CA SER A 177 2.06 4.15 11.87
C SER A 177 0.73 3.74 11.22
N VAL A 178 0.77 2.85 10.23
CA VAL A 178 -0.45 2.34 9.57
C VAL A 178 -1.32 1.60 10.56
N VAL A 179 -0.77 0.67 11.35
CA VAL A 179 -1.56 -0.09 12.33
C VAL A 179 -2.31 0.85 13.28
N GLY A 180 -1.68 1.91 13.78
CA GLY A 180 -2.35 2.84 14.68
C GLY A 180 -3.31 3.82 14.00
N ALA A 181 -3.19 4.01 12.69
CA ALA A 181 -4.12 4.84 11.93
C ALA A 181 -5.36 4.06 11.50
N GLU A 182 -5.21 2.74 11.34
CA GLU A 182 -6.24 1.80 10.88
C GLU A 182 -7.01 1.16 12.04
N MET A 183 -6.34 0.88 13.17
CA MET A 183 -6.94 0.20 14.32
C MET A 183 -6.74 0.98 15.61
N PRO A 184 -7.75 1.03 16.51
CA PRO A 184 -7.59 1.59 17.83
C PRO A 184 -6.46 0.91 18.60
N SER A 185 -5.51 1.69 19.09
CA SER A 185 -4.30 1.18 19.72
C SER A 185 -4.50 0.35 21.00
N HIS A 186 -5.70 0.39 21.60
CA HIS A 186 -6.09 -0.39 22.79
C HIS A 186 -6.75 -1.74 22.43
N TRP A 187 -6.91 -2.05 21.14
CA TRP A 187 -7.39 -3.35 20.70
C TRP A 187 -6.39 -4.46 21.01
N ASN A 188 -6.87 -5.69 20.90
CA ASN A 188 -6.11 -6.88 21.27
C ASN A 188 -4.81 -6.95 20.44
N SER A 189 -3.70 -7.30 21.10
CA SER A 189 -2.39 -7.36 20.45
C SER A 189 -2.35 -8.33 19.27
N GLU A 190 -3.09 -9.44 19.30
CA GLU A 190 -3.13 -10.40 18.19
C GLU A 190 -3.84 -9.81 16.97
N ALA A 191 -4.87 -8.98 17.17
CA ALA A 191 -5.52 -8.25 16.10
C ALA A 191 -4.58 -7.19 15.50
N LEU A 192 -3.85 -6.44 16.34
CA LEU A 192 -2.85 -5.46 15.88
C LEU A 192 -1.69 -6.14 15.12
N LYS A 193 -1.26 -7.34 15.55
CA LYS A 193 -0.25 -8.15 14.85
C LYS A 193 -0.75 -8.62 13.48
N ALA A 194 -2.00 -9.09 13.39
CA ALA A 194 -2.60 -9.48 12.10
C ALA A 194 -2.60 -8.30 11.12
N GLN A 195 -3.00 -7.11 11.58
CA GLN A 195 -2.95 -5.90 10.77
C GLN A 195 -1.53 -5.49 10.38
N ALA A 196 -0.54 -5.67 11.27
CA ALA A 196 0.85 -5.39 10.93
C ALA A 196 1.35 -6.26 9.77
N VAL A 197 1.03 -7.56 9.77
CA VAL A 197 1.39 -8.48 8.67
C VAL A 197 0.70 -8.10 7.37
N ALA A 198 -0.60 -7.81 7.41
CA ALA A 198 -1.34 -7.35 6.23
C ALA A 198 -0.75 -6.03 5.70
N ALA A 199 -0.58 -5.02 6.55
CA ALA A 199 -0.06 -3.73 6.13
C ALA A 199 1.37 -3.82 5.54
N ARG A 200 2.22 -4.68 6.11
CA ARG A 200 3.56 -4.94 5.57
C ARG A 200 3.53 -5.57 4.19
N SER A 201 2.65 -6.55 3.99
CA SER A 201 2.50 -7.26 2.71
C SER A 201 2.08 -6.28 1.61
N TYR A 202 1.06 -5.46 1.88
CA TYR A 202 0.61 -4.41 0.97
C TYR A 202 1.72 -3.40 0.62
N ALA A 203 2.44 -2.90 1.63
CA ALA A 203 3.51 -1.92 1.41
C ALA A 203 4.63 -2.46 0.53
N LEU A 204 5.04 -3.72 0.72
CA LEU A 204 6.09 -4.35 -0.08
C LEU A 204 5.70 -4.59 -1.53
N VAL A 205 4.43 -4.93 -1.80
CA VAL A 205 3.95 -5.00 -3.18
C VAL A 205 4.19 -3.67 -3.89
N HIS A 206 4.00 -2.54 -3.20
CA HIS A 206 4.23 -1.19 -3.72
C HIS A 206 5.71 -0.77 -3.70
N VAL A 207 6.58 -1.47 -2.97
CA VAL A 207 8.03 -1.36 -3.15
C VAL A 207 8.44 -1.98 -4.48
N ILE A 208 7.91 -3.17 -4.78
CA ILE A 208 8.22 -3.94 -6.01
C ILE A 208 7.56 -3.31 -7.25
N ARG A 209 6.32 -2.83 -7.10
CA ARG A 209 5.50 -2.21 -8.15
C ARG A 209 5.07 -0.82 -7.69
N PRO A 210 5.98 0.17 -7.74
CA PRO A 210 5.68 1.50 -7.26
C PRO A 210 4.62 2.19 -8.12
N ALA A 211 3.83 3.04 -7.48
CA ALA A 211 2.81 3.85 -8.15
C ALA A 211 3.40 4.81 -9.19
N THR A 212 4.59 5.35 -8.91
CA THR A 212 5.37 6.23 -9.79
C THR A 212 6.86 6.04 -9.54
N ASP A 213 7.71 6.59 -10.40
CA ASP A 213 9.17 6.57 -10.17
C ASP A 213 9.60 7.34 -8.91
N ASP A 214 8.81 8.34 -8.50
CA ASP A 214 9.13 9.23 -7.38
C ASP A 214 8.69 8.64 -6.01
N TRP A 215 7.64 7.83 -5.96
CA TRP A 215 7.07 7.29 -4.71
C TRP A 215 6.34 5.94 -4.90
N ASN A 216 6.33 5.13 -3.84
CA ASN A 216 5.81 3.76 -3.82
C ASN A 216 4.28 3.71 -3.71
N LEU A 217 3.71 4.41 -2.73
CA LEU A 217 2.26 4.52 -2.49
C LEU A 217 1.88 5.86 -1.84
N GLY A 218 0.58 6.15 -1.73
CA GLY A 218 0.05 7.33 -1.04
C GLY A 218 -0.43 7.04 0.39
N ASP A 219 -0.85 8.09 1.11
CA ASP A 219 -1.31 8.05 2.51
C ASP A 219 -2.85 8.18 2.69
N THR A 220 -3.61 8.12 1.59
CA THR A 220 -5.08 8.16 1.58
C THR A 220 -5.67 6.76 1.71
N THR A 221 -6.96 6.66 2.03
CA THR A 221 -7.71 5.38 2.12
C THR A 221 -7.75 4.54 0.85
N ARG A 222 -7.44 5.12 -0.33
CA ARG A 222 -7.18 4.35 -1.56
C ARG A 222 -6.02 3.34 -1.40
N TRP A 223 -5.07 3.67 -0.53
CA TRP A 223 -3.90 2.86 -0.24
C TRP A 223 -4.06 2.27 1.16
N GLN A 224 -3.48 2.95 2.14
CA GLN A 224 -3.58 2.66 3.56
C GLN A 224 -3.58 3.99 4.32
N ALA A 225 -4.30 4.06 5.43
CA ALA A 225 -4.24 5.21 6.30
C ALA A 225 -2.82 5.31 6.90
N TYR A 226 -2.10 6.39 6.57
CA TYR A 226 -0.78 6.68 7.11
C TYR A 226 -0.77 8.07 7.75
N ALA A 227 -0.50 8.13 9.05
CA ALA A 227 -0.63 9.35 9.85
C ALA A 227 0.69 9.80 10.52
N GLY A 228 1.82 9.26 10.06
CA GLY A 228 3.14 9.57 10.60
C GLY A 228 3.23 9.23 12.09
N LEU A 229 3.77 10.15 12.89
CA LEU A 229 3.90 9.97 14.34
C LEU A 229 2.59 10.09 15.12
N MET A 230 1.54 10.67 14.53
CA MET A 230 0.28 10.92 15.22
C MET A 230 -0.41 9.62 15.67
N SER A 231 -0.31 8.57 14.85
CA SER A 231 -0.89 7.25 15.13
C SER A 231 0.09 6.27 15.81
N ASN A 232 1.33 6.69 16.07
CA ASN A 232 2.38 5.78 16.48
C ASN A 232 2.43 5.62 18.02
N THR A 233 1.91 4.51 18.52
CA THR A 233 1.82 4.17 19.95
C THR A 233 2.78 3.05 20.35
N ALA A 234 2.92 2.79 21.65
CA ALA A 234 3.71 1.64 22.11
C ALA A 234 3.13 0.29 21.64
N SER A 235 1.80 0.12 21.68
CA SER A 235 1.14 -1.11 21.26
C SER A 235 1.31 -1.39 19.76
N THR A 236 1.19 -0.36 18.92
CA THR A 236 1.34 -0.48 17.46
C THR A 236 2.79 -0.77 17.06
N ARG A 237 3.78 -0.12 17.71
CA ARG A 237 5.21 -0.48 17.57
C ARG A 237 5.49 -1.91 18.00
N ASN A 238 4.91 -2.36 19.11
CA ASN A 238 5.10 -3.72 19.60
C ASN A 238 4.50 -4.74 18.64
N ALA A 239 3.32 -4.48 18.06
CA ALA A 239 2.70 -5.34 17.05
C ALA A 239 3.53 -5.44 15.76
N ALA A 240 4.02 -4.31 15.26
CA ALA A 240 4.93 -4.27 14.11
C ALA A 240 6.22 -5.05 14.40
N SER A 241 6.88 -4.76 15.51
CA SER A 241 8.13 -5.42 15.93
C SER A 241 7.98 -6.93 16.15
N ALA A 242 6.91 -7.36 16.82
CA ALA A 242 6.64 -8.78 17.08
C ALA A 242 6.36 -9.59 15.81
N THR A 243 5.94 -8.92 14.73
CA THR A 243 5.69 -9.53 13.43
C THR A 243 6.72 -9.09 12.38
N LYS A 244 7.84 -8.51 12.81
CA LYS A 244 8.86 -7.93 11.92
C LYS A 244 9.19 -8.92 10.82
N GLY A 245 9.12 -8.46 9.57
CA GLY A 245 9.45 -9.29 8.42
C GLY A 245 8.46 -10.38 8.04
N ILE A 246 7.38 -10.60 8.80
CA ILE A 246 6.35 -11.58 8.46
C ILE A 246 5.36 -10.95 7.49
N VAL A 247 5.08 -11.67 6.39
CA VAL A 247 4.18 -11.28 5.30
C VAL A 247 3.27 -12.45 4.92
N LEU A 248 2.18 -12.14 4.21
CA LEU A 248 1.33 -13.13 3.57
C LEU A 248 1.90 -13.51 2.20
N SER A 249 1.99 -14.82 1.96
CA SER A 249 2.48 -15.39 0.71
C SER A 249 1.48 -16.39 0.13
N PHE A 250 1.41 -16.47 -1.19
CA PHE A 250 0.62 -17.47 -1.90
C PHE A 250 1.47 -18.05 -3.03
N GLN A 251 1.64 -19.38 -3.05
CA GLN A 251 2.47 -20.10 -4.03
C GLN A 251 3.89 -19.51 -4.18
N GLY A 252 4.49 -19.04 -3.09
CA GLY A 252 5.83 -18.42 -3.09
C GLY A 252 5.85 -16.96 -3.55
N GLY A 253 4.74 -16.41 -4.04
CA GLY A 253 4.59 -14.99 -4.34
C GLY A 253 4.18 -14.16 -3.12
N LEU A 254 4.54 -12.87 -3.13
CA LEU A 254 4.02 -11.89 -2.17
C LEU A 254 2.58 -11.51 -2.56
N VAL A 255 1.68 -11.49 -1.58
CA VAL A 255 0.25 -11.16 -1.81
C VAL A 255 -0.02 -9.69 -1.51
N GLU A 256 -0.73 -9.01 -2.41
CA GLU A 256 -1.32 -7.71 -2.10
C GLU A 256 -2.54 -7.93 -1.20
N THR A 257 -2.44 -7.55 0.06
CA THR A 257 -3.47 -7.83 1.06
C THR A 257 -4.40 -6.64 1.23
N LEU A 258 -5.68 -6.84 0.92
CA LEU A 258 -6.72 -5.85 1.20
C LEU A 258 -7.29 -6.06 2.61
N TYR A 259 -7.84 -5.00 3.21
CA TYR A 259 -8.57 -5.07 4.47
C TYR A 259 -9.61 -3.94 4.53
N ALA A 260 -10.63 -4.12 5.36
CA ALA A 260 -11.73 -3.16 5.52
C ALA A 260 -12.24 -3.10 6.97
N ALA A 261 -12.94 -2.01 7.31
CA ALA A 261 -13.45 -1.78 8.66
C ALA A 261 -14.41 -2.89 9.15
N THR A 262 -15.32 -3.34 8.29
CA THR A 262 -16.31 -4.39 8.59
C THR A 262 -16.30 -5.52 7.57
N GLN A 263 -16.93 -6.64 7.91
CA GLN A 263 -17.03 -7.81 7.02
C GLN A 263 -17.89 -7.50 5.80
N GLU A 264 -18.93 -6.70 5.95
CA GLU A 264 -19.83 -6.28 4.89
C GLU A 264 -19.06 -5.45 3.85
N ILE A 265 -18.27 -4.47 4.28
CA ILE A 265 -17.42 -3.67 3.38
C ILE A 265 -16.36 -4.57 2.73
N SER A 266 -15.76 -5.50 3.48
CA SER A 266 -14.78 -6.44 2.94
C SER A 266 -15.39 -7.28 1.81
N ALA A 267 -16.57 -7.85 2.03
CA ALA A 267 -17.26 -8.69 1.05
C ALA A 267 -17.75 -7.88 -0.16
N GLU A 268 -18.32 -6.70 0.06
CA GLU A 268 -18.91 -5.87 -1.00
C GLU A 268 -17.83 -5.15 -1.83
N ALA A 269 -16.83 -4.55 -1.18
CA ALA A 269 -15.79 -3.78 -1.87
C ALA A 269 -14.65 -4.65 -2.42
N HIS A 270 -14.30 -5.75 -1.73
CA HIS A 270 -13.12 -6.56 -2.08
C HIS A 270 -13.44 -8.02 -2.42
N GLY A 271 -14.69 -8.48 -2.30
CA GLY A 271 -15.04 -9.89 -2.54
C GLY A 271 -14.72 -10.38 -3.96
N HIS A 272 -14.63 -9.46 -4.94
CA HIS A 272 -14.21 -9.74 -6.31
C HIS A 272 -12.70 -9.49 -6.56
N LEU A 273 -12.00 -8.83 -5.63
CA LEU A 273 -10.57 -8.50 -5.71
C LEU A 273 -9.69 -9.53 -4.98
N GLY A 274 -10.30 -10.43 -4.21
CA GLY A 274 -9.63 -11.50 -3.48
C GLY A 274 -9.94 -11.46 -1.98
N ALA A 275 -9.05 -12.08 -1.20
CA ALA A 275 -9.18 -12.14 0.25
C ALA A 275 -8.97 -10.77 0.91
N SER A 276 -9.86 -10.41 1.85
CA SER A 276 -9.78 -9.16 2.61
C SER A 276 -10.15 -9.36 4.07
N MET A 277 -9.34 -8.83 4.97
CA MET A 277 -9.55 -8.94 6.41
C MET A 277 -10.52 -7.88 6.95
N SER A 278 -11.49 -8.30 7.76
CA SER A 278 -12.28 -7.36 8.56
C SER A 278 -11.54 -6.99 9.84
N GLN A 279 -11.32 -5.69 10.08
CA GLN A 279 -10.63 -5.21 11.28
C GLN A 279 -11.41 -5.51 12.57
N HIS A 280 -12.72 -5.24 12.61
CA HIS A 280 -13.56 -5.60 13.76
C HIS A 280 -13.71 -7.11 13.94
N GLY A 281 -13.75 -7.87 12.83
CA GLY A 281 -13.78 -9.32 12.90
C GLY A 281 -12.48 -9.90 13.46
N ALA A 282 -11.32 -9.38 13.04
CA ALA A 282 -10.02 -9.72 13.61
C ALA A 282 -9.96 -9.43 15.12
N GLN A 283 -10.48 -8.28 15.56
CA GLN A 283 -10.59 -7.96 16.99
C GLN A 283 -11.45 -8.99 17.75
N LYS A 284 -12.63 -9.35 17.22
CA LYS A 284 -13.51 -10.36 17.84
C LYS A 284 -12.88 -11.74 17.92
N LEU A 285 -12.11 -12.14 16.90
CA LEU A 285 -11.38 -13.41 16.91
C LEU A 285 -10.25 -13.39 17.94
N ALA A 286 -9.51 -12.27 18.03
CA ALA A 286 -8.48 -12.08 19.04
C ALA A 286 -9.04 -12.08 20.47
N GLU A 287 -10.22 -11.49 20.70
CA GLU A 287 -10.94 -11.55 21.99
C GLU A 287 -11.38 -12.96 22.37
N LYS A 288 -11.58 -13.85 21.39
CA LYS A 288 -11.82 -15.29 21.61
C LYS A 288 -10.53 -16.09 21.85
N GLY A 289 -9.37 -15.42 21.86
CA GLY A 289 -8.08 -16.03 22.14
C GLY A 289 -7.34 -16.55 20.91
N LEU A 290 -7.81 -16.28 19.69
CA LEU A 290 -7.10 -16.72 18.49
C LEU A 290 -5.80 -15.90 18.30
N PRO A 291 -4.67 -16.55 18.02
CA PRO A 291 -3.42 -15.88 17.68
C PRO A 291 -3.50 -15.27 16.27
N PHE A 292 -2.63 -14.28 15.99
CA PHE A 292 -2.67 -13.52 14.74
C PHE A 292 -2.60 -14.38 13.47
N ASN A 293 -1.88 -15.51 13.49
CA ASN A 293 -1.77 -16.40 12.35
C ASN A 293 -3.08 -17.15 12.05
N GLU A 294 -3.83 -17.56 13.09
CA GLU A 294 -5.17 -18.13 12.92
C GLU A 294 -6.18 -17.09 12.42
N ILE A 295 -6.08 -15.85 12.93
CA ILE A 295 -6.88 -14.72 12.45
C ILE A 295 -6.63 -14.52 10.95
N LEU A 296 -5.36 -14.42 10.54
CA LEU A 296 -5.00 -14.25 9.13
C LEU A 296 -5.44 -15.44 8.27
N GLY A 297 -5.26 -16.67 8.75
CA GLY A 297 -5.72 -17.89 8.06
C GLY A 297 -7.23 -17.94 7.84
N SER A 298 -8.00 -17.29 8.71
CA SER A 298 -9.47 -17.17 8.57
C SER A 298 -9.89 -16.21 7.46
N TYR A 299 -9.06 -15.20 7.15
CA TYR A 299 -9.36 -14.18 6.13
C TYR A 299 -8.69 -14.42 4.79
N TYR A 300 -7.46 -14.95 4.80
CA TYR A 300 -6.63 -15.17 3.62
C TYR A 300 -6.46 -16.67 3.36
N VAL A 301 -7.59 -17.34 3.07
CA VAL A 301 -7.62 -18.79 2.86
C VAL A 301 -6.67 -19.20 1.74
N GLY A 302 -5.79 -20.17 2.03
CA GLY A 302 -4.77 -20.67 1.10
C GLY A 302 -3.46 -19.90 1.11
N ALA A 303 -3.40 -18.72 1.75
CA ALA A 303 -2.15 -18.01 1.98
C ALA A 303 -1.37 -18.65 3.15
N SER A 304 -0.05 -18.66 3.02
CA SER A 304 0.88 -18.99 4.10
C SER A 304 1.51 -17.72 4.66
N LEU A 305 2.14 -17.84 5.83
CA LEU A 305 3.02 -16.79 6.35
C LEU A 305 4.45 -17.09 5.91
N ALA A 306 5.15 -16.06 5.46
CA ALA A 306 6.55 -16.13 5.09
C ALA A 306 7.33 -15.00 5.78
N ARG A 307 8.64 -15.21 5.97
CA ARG A 307 9.56 -14.16 6.43
C ARG A 307 10.33 -13.63 5.23
N ILE A 308 10.38 -12.31 5.07
CA ILE A 308 11.15 -11.67 4.00
C ILE A 308 12.64 -11.98 4.21
N ARG A 309 13.32 -12.34 3.13
CA ARG A 309 14.77 -12.53 3.06
C ARG A 309 15.31 -11.70 1.90
N THR A 310 16.58 -11.34 1.96
CA THR A 310 17.31 -10.85 0.79
C THR A 310 17.87 -12.05 0.03
N ASP A 311 17.74 -12.07 -1.30
CA ASP A 311 18.34 -13.13 -2.12
C ASP A 311 19.84 -13.24 -1.82
N GLY A 312 20.31 -14.44 -1.49
CA GLY A 312 21.73 -14.72 -1.17
C GLY A 312 22.03 -15.16 0.27
N GLU A 313 21.03 -15.25 1.15
CA GLU A 313 21.15 -15.82 2.52
C GLU A 313 20.10 -16.89 2.84
#